data_AF-A0A0F9FZN2-F1
#
_entry.id   AF-A0A0F9FZN2-F1
#
_cell.length_a   1.000
_cell.length_b   1.000
_cell.length_c   1.000
_cell.angle_alpha   90.00
_cell.angle_beta   90.00
_cell.angle_gamma   90.00
#
_symmetry.space_group_name_H-M   'P 1'
#
loop_
_entity.id
_entity.type
_entity.pdbx_description
1 polymer ?
#
loop_
_entity_poly.entity_id
_entity_poly.type
_entity_poly.pdbx_seq_one_letter_code
_entity_poly.pdbx_strand_id
1 'polypeptide(L)'
;MNRLSEEKAQAIATEYATNGFKKVMALLSVGYSHNYANHVGLKLFDNDKVKTALARIKAMTVSKTGFTLADAQRMYEEDRDFARSCRQSGAAVTATTGICRLYGMDKDAGGGEKTVIIISPKAPKVIESTVVSPQEADTDDKE
;
A
#
# COMPACT_ATOMS: atom_id res chain seq x y z
N MET A 1 8.87 1.65 -26.43
CA MET A 1 9.60 1.20 -25.21
C MET A 1 9.99 2.42 -24.40
N ASN A 2 9.44 2.57 -23.19
CA ASN A 2 9.81 3.67 -22.28
C ASN A 2 11.27 3.48 -21.87
N ARG A 3 12.18 4.34 -22.34
CA ARG A 3 13.60 4.31 -21.95
C ARG A 3 13.72 4.86 -20.53
N LEU A 4 13.53 4.00 -19.53
CA LEU A 4 13.87 4.29 -18.14
C LEU A 4 15.40 4.41 -18.03
N SER A 5 15.89 5.51 -17.48
CA SER A 5 17.32 5.67 -17.17
C SER A 5 17.73 4.75 -16.02
N GLU A 6 19.01 4.38 -15.97
CA GLU A 6 19.52 3.55 -14.87
C GLU A 6 19.40 4.27 -13.53
N GLU A 7 19.66 5.57 -13.50
CA GLU A 7 19.50 6.40 -12.31
C GLU A 7 18.07 6.38 -11.77
N LYS A 8 17.06 6.53 -12.63
CA LYS A 8 15.66 6.44 -12.22
C LYS A 8 15.29 5.03 -11.77
N ALA A 9 15.80 3.99 -12.44
CA ALA A 9 15.58 2.61 -12.01
C ALA A 9 16.16 2.35 -10.61
N GLN A 10 17.35 2.88 -10.34
CA GLN A 10 18.00 2.79 -9.04
C GLN A 10 17.22 3.56 -7.96
N ALA A 11 16.76 4.78 -8.26
CA ALA A 11 15.95 5.57 -7.34
C ALA A 11 14.64 4.84 -6.96
N ILE A 12 13.93 4.28 -7.95
CA ILE A 12 12.72 3.47 -7.72
C ILE A 12 13.03 2.27 -6.84
N ALA A 13 14.11 1.55 -7.12
CA ALA A 13 14.49 0.37 -6.36
C ALA A 13 14.85 0.70 -4.90
N THR A 14 15.59 1.79 -4.67
CA THR A 14 15.95 2.28 -3.34
C THR A 14 14.71 2.70 -2.57
N GLU A 15 13.85 3.54 -3.14
CA GLU A 15 12.62 3.99 -2.48
C GLU A 15 11.67 2.82 -2.21
N TYR A 16 11.63 1.82 -3.08
CA TYR A 16 10.83 0.62 -2.85
C TYR A 16 11.32 -0.20 -1.66
N ALA A 17 12.63 -0.35 -1.52
CA ALA A 17 13.23 -1.03 -0.37
C ALA A 17 13.01 -0.26 0.93
N THR A 18 13.12 1.08 0.92
CA THR A 18 12.94 1.93 2.10
C THR A 18 11.49 2.02 2.55
N ASN A 19 10.53 2.05 1.62
CA ASN A 19 9.10 2.21 1.92
C ASN A 19 8.38 0.87 2.21
N GLY A 20 9.10 -0.15 2.69
CA GLY A 20 8.53 -1.43 3.07
C GLY A 20 7.89 -2.19 1.90
N PHE A 21 8.51 -2.13 0.72
CA PHE A 21 8.06 -2.83 -0.50
C PHE A 21 6.66 -2.42 -0.98
N LYS A 22 6.29 -1.15 -0.80
CA LYS A 22 5.05 -0.57 -1.32
C LYS A 22 5.29 0.14 -2.65
N LYS A 23 4.84 -0.46 -3.75
CA LYS A 23 5.12 0.01 -5.13
C LYS A 23 4.66 1.44 -5.39
N VAL A 24 3.42 1.77 -4.99
CA VAL A 24 2.83 3.10 -5.20
C VAL A 24 3.61 4.17 -4.43
N MET A 25 3.92 3.93 -3.15
CA MET A 25 4.66 4.87 -2.32
C MET A 25 6.06 5.14 -2.89
N ALA A 26 6.76 4.10 -3.35
CA ALA A 26 8.07 4.26 -3.98
C ALA A 26 8.02 5.17 -5.21
N LEU A 27 7.01 5.02 -6.06
CA LEU A 27 6.84 5.86 -7.25
C LEU A 27 6.50 7.31 -6.88
N LEU A 28 5.67 7.52 -5.85
CA LEU A 28 5.37 8.86 -5.34
C LEU A 28 6.63 9.54 -4.78
N SER A 29 7.46 8.83 -4.02
CA SER A 29 8.72 9.35 -3.47
C SER A 29 9.73 9.73 -4.55
N VAL A 30 9.77 9.00 -5.67
CA VAL A 30 10.60 9.35 -6.84
C VAL A 30 10.03 10.53 -7.65
N GLY A 31 8.84 11.02 -7.30
CA GLY A 31 8.22 12.20 -7.91
C GLY A 31 7.25 11.90 -9.05
N TYR A 32 6.79 10.65 -9.21
CA TYR A 32 5.69 10.35 -10.13
C TYR A 32 4.35 10.86 -9.58
N SER A 33 3.46 11.29 -10.48
CA SER A 33 2.12 11.73 -10.07
C SER A 33 1.27 10.60 -9.49
N HIS A 34 0.31 10.96 -8.65
CA HIS A 34 -0.57 9.99 -7.98
C HIS A 34 -1.35 9.12 -8.97
N ASN A 35 -1.88 9.73 -10.04
CA ASN A 35 -2.59 9.01 -11.09
C ASN A 35 -1.67 8.01 -11.81
N TYR A 36 -0.43 8.43 -12.14
CA TYR A 36 0.51 7.54 -12.80
C TYR A 36 0.93 6.38 -11.89
N ALA A 37 1.27 6.65 -10.62
CA ALA A 37 1.74 5.65 -9.67
C ALA A 37 0.71 4.54 -9.39
N ASN A 38 -0.58 4.86 -9.37
CA ASN A 38 -1.64 3.89 -9.10
C ASN A 38 -2.06 3.05 -10.31
N HIS A 39 -1.91 3.56 -11.54
CA HIS A 39 -2.42 2.86 -12.73
C HIS A 39 -1.31 2.32 -13.65
N VAL A 40 -0.44 3.19 -14.16
CA VAL A 40 0.52 2.84 -15.22
C VAL A 40 1.89 2.51 -14.66
N GLY A 41 2.31 3.24 -13.63
CA GLY A 41 3.64 3.19 -13.04
C GLY A 41 3.98 1.85 -12.41
N LEU A 42 2.99 1.05 -12.02
CA LEU A 42 3.20 -0.31 -11.51
C LEU A 42 3.95 -1.21 -12.51
N LYS A 43 3.77 -0.99 -13.82
CA LYS A 43 4.48 -1.72 -14.88
C LYS A 43 5.98 -1.40 -14.94
N LEU A 44 6.44 -0.33 -14.28
CA LEU A 44 7.87 -0.03 -14.18
C LEU A 44 8.63 -1.10 -13.39
N PHE A 45 7.97 -1.80 -12.47
CA PHE A 45 8.57 -2.90 -11.71
C PHE A 45 8.82 -4.15 -12.57
N ASP A 46 8.17 -4.26 -13.73
CA ASP A 46 8.42 -5.33 -14.68
C ASP A 46 9.63 -5.07 -15.58
N ASN A 47 10.14 -3.82 -15.58
CA ASN A 47 11.31 -3.42 -16.35
C ASN A 47 12.59 -4.06 -15.80
N ASP A 48 13.41 -4.64 -16.68
CA ASP A 48 14.62 -5.36 -16.31
C ASP A 48 15.62 -4.49 -15.54
N LYS A 49 15.70 -3.19 -15.82
CA LYS A 49 16.61 -2.29 -15.08
C LYS A 49 16.20 -2.15 -13.61
N VAL A 50 14.90 -2.04 -13.34
CA VAL A 50 14.38 -1.97 -11.97
C VAL A 50 14.57 -3.31 -11.26
N LYS A 51 14.32 -4.43 -11.96
CA LYS A 51 14.55 -5.77 -11.42
C LYS A 51 16.02 -5.99 -11.05
N THR A 52 16.96 -5.61 -11.91
CA THR A 52 18.39 -5.72 -11.65
C THR A 52 18.82 -4.84 -10.47
N ALA A 53 18.34 -3.60 -10.41
CA ALA A 53 18.61 -2.71 -9.27
C ALA A 53 18.09 -3.28 -7.95
N LEU A 54 16.86 -3.84 -7.95
CA LEU A 54 16.28 -4.51 -6.78
C LEU A 54 17.07 -5.76 -6.37
N ALA A 55 17.50 -6.56 -7.33
CA ALA A 55 18.34 -7.73 -7.06
C ALA A 55 19.67 -7.33 -6.41
N ARG A 56 20.30 -6.25 -6.90
CA ARG A 56 21.53 -5.70 -6.32
C ARG A 56 21.32 -5.22 -4.89
N ILE A 57 20.25 -4.48 -4.61
CA ILE A 57 19.92 -4.04 -3.25
C ILE A 57 19.71 -5.24 -2.33
N LYS A 58 18.92 -6.24 -2.76
CA LYS A 58 18.70 -7.46 -1.97
C LYS A 58 20.01 -8.18 -1.67
N ALA A 59 20.89 -8.35 -2.66
CA ALA A 59 22.19 -8.99 -2.47
C ALA A 59 23.06 -8.24 -1.46
N MET A 60 23.09 -6.90 -1.52
CA MET A 60 23.82 -6.07 -0.54
C MET A 60 23.23 -6.17 0.86
N THR A 61 21.90 -6.25 1.00
CA THR A 61 21.26 -6.43 2.30
C THR A 61 21.58 -7.79 2.90
N VAL A 62 21.55 -8.85 2.08
CA VAL A 62 21.94 -10.20 2.50
C VAL A 62 23.42 -10.22 2.93
N SER A 63 24.32 -9.60 2.16
CA SER A 63 25.75 -9.56 2.52
C SER A 63 26.02 -8.78 3.82
N LYS A 64 25.23 -7.74 4.10
CA LYS A 64 25.38 -6.92 5.33
C LYS A 64 24.81 -7.59 6.57
N THR A 65 23.67 -8.26 6.43
CA THR A 65 22.96 -8.86 7.57
C THR A 65 23.43 -10.28 7.85
N GLY A 66 23.94 -10.98 6.84
CA GLY A 66 24.21 -12.43 6.90
C GLY A 66 22.95 -13.27 7.06
N PHE A 67 21.76 -12.64 7.06
CA PHE A 67 20.49 -13.30 7.30
C PHE A 67 19.99 -13.93 6.01
N THR A 68 19.91 -15.25 6.00
CA THR A 68 19.52 -16.04 4.83
C THR A 68 18.09 -16.55 4.93
N LEU A 69 17.56 -17.05 3.81
CA LEU A 69 16.30 -17.78 3.81
C LEU A 69 16.36 -19.03 4.71
N ALA A 70 17.53 -19.68 4.76
CA ALA A 70 17.76 -20.85 5.60
C ALA A 70 17.71 -20.49 7.09
N ASP A 71 18.22 -19.31 7.48
CA ASP A 71 18.11 -18.82 8.86
C ASP A 71 16.65 -18.59 9.24
N ALA A 72 15.88 -17.93 8.38
CA ALA A 72 14.45 -17.71 8.61
C ALA A 72 13.65 -19.01 8.74
N GLN A 73 13.94 -20.00 7.88
CA GLN A 73 13.30 -21.33 7.99
C GLN A 73 13.66 -22.00 9.31
N ARG A 74 14.94 -22.04 9.68
CA ARG A 74 15.39 -22.66 10.94
C ARG A 74 14.67 -22.03 12.13
N MET A 75 14.56 -20.71 12.18
CA MET A 75 13.83 -20.01 13.24
C MET A 75 12.36 -20.44 13.31
N TYR A 76 11.66 -20.53 12.16
CA TYR A 76 10.28 -21.02 12.16
C TYR A 76 10.15 -22.49 12.56
N GLU A 77 11.12 -23.34 12.23
CA GLU A 77 11.13 -24.74 12.68
C GLU A 77 11.30 -24.83 14.20
N GLU A 78 12.24 -24.09 14.76
CA GLU A 78 12.47 -23.98 16.22
C GLU A 78 11.22 -23.46 16.94
N ASP A 79 10.62 -22.38 16.44
CA ASP A 79 9.38 -21.81 17.01
C ASP A 79 8.21 -22.79 16.92
N ARG A 80 8.09 -23.54 15.82
CA ARG A 80 7.04 -24.56 15.64
C ARG A 80 7.19 -25.68 16.65
N ASP A 81 8.41 -26.17 16.85
CA ASP A 81 8.68 -27.27 17.77
C ASP A 81 8.53 -26.82 19.23
N PHE A 82 8.96 -25.59 19.56
CA PHE A 82 8.70 -24.97 20.85
C PHE A 82 7.19 -24.81 21.11
N ALA A 83 6.43 -24.28 20.15
CA ALA A 83 4.98 -24.14 20.25
C ALA A 83 4.28 -25.48 20.48
N ARG A 84 4.73 -26.56 19.82
CA ARG A 84 4.23 -27.92 20.06
C ARG A 84 4.52 -28.40 21.47
N SER A 85 5.72 -28.13 21.99
CA SER A 85 6.10 -28.48 23.37
C SER A 85 5.21 -27.79 24.42
N CYS A 86 4.82 -26.54 24.16
CA CYS A 86 3.90 -25.77 25.00
C CYS A 86 2.41 -26.06 24.73
N ARG A 87 2.09 -27.02 23.86
CA ARG A 87 0.72 -27.34 23.41
C ARG A 87 -0.04 -26.14 22.82
N GLN A 88 0.67 -25.20 22.21
CA GLN A 88 0.13 -24.02 21.55
C GLN A 88 -0.07 -24.31 20.04
N SER A 89 -1.17 -24.97 19.70
CA SER A 89 -1.47 -25.38 18.32
C SER A 89 -1.54 -24.21 17.33
N GLY A 90 -2.14 -23.08 17.74
CA GLY A 90 -2.24 -21.88 16.90
C GLY A 90 -0.88 -21.29 16.51
N ALA A 91 0.07 -21.28 17.45
CA ALA A 91 1.44 -20.81 17.19
C ALA A 91 2.19 -21.78 16.26
N ALA A 92 2.02 -23.09 16.44
CA ALA A 92 2.64 -24.10 15.57
C ALA A 92 2.11 -24.03 14.12
N VAL A 93 0.81 -23.78 13.95
CA VAL A 93 0.21 -23.54 12.62
C VAL A 93 0.77 -22.24 12.02
N THR A 94 0.85 -21.17 12.80
CA THR A 94 1.39 -19.89 12.33
C THR A 94 2.83 -20.01 11.84
N ALA A 95 3.69 -20.72 12.59
CA ALA A 95 5.07 -20.98 12.18
C ALA A 95 5.12 -21.82 10.88
N THR A 96 4.25 -22.82 10.74
CA THR A 96 4.15 -23.63 9.51
C THR A 96 3.72 -22.78 8.31
N THR A 97 2.72 -21.91 8.49
CA THR A 97 2.29 -20.96 7.46
C THR A 97 3.41 -19.98 7.11
N GLY A 98 4.21 -19.54 8.10
CA GLY A 98 5.42 -18.74 7.88
C GLY A 98 6.40 -19.42 6.93
N ILE A 99 6.69 -20.71 7.14
CA ILE A 99 7.54 -21.51 6.24
C ILE A 99 6.94 -21.56 4.82
N CYS A 100 5.64 -21.83 4.68
CA CYS A 100 4.97 -21.85 3.38
C CYS A 100 5.08 -20.49 2.66
N ARG A 101 5.02 -19.37 3.39
CA ARG A 101 5.19 -18.03 2.83
C ARG A 101 6.61 -17.76 2.35
N LEU A 102 7.63 -18.24 3.07
CA LEU A 102 9.03 -18.11 2.64
C LEU A 102 9.25 -18.71 1.24
N TYR A 103 8.53 -19.78 0.91
CA TYR A 103 8.59 -20.47 -0.38
C TYR A 103 7.51 -20.02 -1.38
N GLY A 104 6.72 -19.00 -1.05
CA GLY A 104 5.67 -18.47 -1.94
C GLY A 104 4.51 -19.45 -2.17
N MET A 105 4.31 -20.42 -1.29
CA MET A 105 3.20 -21.38 -1.38
C MET A 105 1.88 -20.82 -0.84
N ASP A 106 1.93 -19.78 0.00
CA ASP A 106 0.76 -19.06 0.51
C ASP A 106 0.59 -17.76 -0.29
N LYS A 107 -0.34 -17.77 -1.26
CA LYS A 107 -0.63 -16.65 -2.18
C LYS A 107 -1.59 -15.61 -1.60
N ASP A 108 -2.26 -15.90 -0.48
CA ASP A 108 -3.31 -15.04 0.07
C ASP A 108 -2.81 -13.96 1.04
N ALA A 109 -1.51 -13.94 1.35
CA ALA A 109 -0.92 -12.98 2.28
C ALA A 109 -0.73 -11.55 1.72
N GLY A 110 -1.14 -11.28 0.47
CA GLY A 110 -0.96 -9.95 -0.12
C GLY A 110 -1.82 -9.68 -1.35
N GLY A 111 -3.07 -9.25 -1.14
CA GLY A 111 -3.84 -8.59 -2.20
C GLY A 111 -5.30 -9.00 -2.39
N GLY A 112 -6.02 -9.40 -1.32
CA GLY A 112 -7.48 -9.49 -1.40
C GLY A 112 -8.09 -8.13 -1.75
N GLU A 113 -8.98 -8.09 -2.74
CA GLU A 113 -9.74 -6.89 -3.13
C GLU A 113 -10.39 -6.25 -1.90
N LYS A 114 -10.02 -5.00 -1.61
CA LYS A 114 -10.76 -4.19 -0.65
C LYS A 114 -11.99 -3.66 -1.35
N THR A 115 -13.16 -4.23 -1.06
CA THR A 115 -14.43 -3.64 -1.48
C THR A 115 -14.59 -2.29 -0.77
N VAL A 116 -14.51 -1.20 -1.52
CA VAL A 116 -14.75 0.17 -1.00
C VAL A 116 -16.25 0.41 -1.03
N ILE A 117 -16.89 0.44 0.14
CA ILE A 117 -18.30 0.85 0.27
C ILE A 117 -18.32 2.39 0.31
N ILE A 118 -18.72 3.02 -0.79
CA ILE A 118 -18.93 4.48 -0.84
C ILE A 118 -20.34 4.76 -0.30
N ILE A 119 -20.43 5.21 0.95
CA ILE A 119 -21.68 5.74 1.51
C ILE A 119 -21.73 7.23 1.18
N SER A 120 -22.39 7.59 0.08
CA SER A 120 -22.64 9.01 -0.23
C SER A 120 -23.75 9.55 0.69
N PRO A 121 -23.54 10.68 1.38
CA PRO A 121 -24.60 11.32 2.15
C PRO A 121 -25.69 11.83 1.20
N LYS A 122 -26.95 11.54 1.57
CA LYS A 122 -28.14 11.97 0.82
C LYS A 122 -28.17 13.50 0.74
N ALA A 123 -28.21 14.04 -0.47
CA ALA A 123 -28.20 15.49 -0.69
C ALA A 123 -29.33 16.17 0.13
N PRO A 124 -29.04 17.29 0.81
CA PRO A 124 -30.04 18.01 1.59
C PRO A 124 -31.12 18.54 0.64
N LYS A 125 -32.40 18.32 0.99
CA LYS A 125 -33.52 18.90 0.26
C LYS A 125 -33.43 20.42 0.35
N VAL A 126 -33.38 21.08 -0.81
CA VAL A 126 -33.46 22.53 -0.92
C VAL A 126 -34.82 22.96 -0.38
N ILE A 127 -34.83 23.81 0.65
CA ILE A 127 -36.04 24.48 1.13
C ILE A 127 -36.01 25.87 0.50
N GLU A 128 -36.97 26.17 -0.37
CA GLU A 128 -37.11 27.51 -0.94
C GLU A 128 -37.60 28.48 0.14
N SER A 129 -36.83 29.53 0.40
CA SER A 129 -37.22 30.60 1.31
C SER A 129 -38.15 31.57 0.60
N THR A 130 -39.39 31.67 1.05
CA THR A 130 -40.33 32.72 0.63
C THR A 130 -39.86 34.07 1.18
N VAL A 131 -39.48 34.98 0.29
CA VAL A 131 -39.12 36.36 0.64
C VAL A 131 -40.40 37.07 1.12
N VAL A 132 -40.40 37.54 2.36
CA VAL A 132 -41.44 38.44 2.86
C VAL A 132 -41.07 39.85 2.44
N SER A 133 -41.83 40.43 1.52
CA SER A 133 -41.66 41.80 1.05
C SER A 133 -41.88 42.80 2.20
N PRO A 134 -41.12 43.92 2.27
CA PRO A 134 -41.35 44.97 3.24
C PRO A 134 -42.69 45.67 2.99
N GLN A 135 -43.48 45.89 4.04
CA GLN A 135 -44.70 46.69 4.00
C GLN A 135 -44.35 48.15 3.69
N GLU A 136 -45.05 48.71 2.70
CA GLU A 136 -45.00 50.14 2.35
C GLU A 136 -45.53 50.98 3.52
N ALA A 137 -44.79 52.03 3.85
CA ALA A 137 -45.16 52.99 4.89
C ALA A 137 -46.24 53.93 4.34
N ASP A 138 -47.45 53.86 4.90
CA ASP A 138 -48.50 54.86 4.70
C ASP A 138 -48.04 56.20 5.30
N THR A 139 -47.79 57.16 4.41
CA THR A 139 -47.77 58.59 4.73
C THR A 139 -49.20 59.12 4.61
N ASP A 140 -49.89 59.27 5.74
CA ASP A 140 -51.13 60.05 5.82
C ASP A 140 -50.82 61.46 6.32
N ASP A 141 -50.87 62.42 5.40
CA ASP A 141 -51.03 63.86 5.65
C ASP A 141 -52.52 64.21 5.48
N LYS A 142 -53.10 64.84 6.52
CA LYS A 142 -54.28 65.74 6.57
C LYS A 142 -54.68 65.88 8.05
N GLU A 143 -54.90 67.04 8.66
CA GLU A 143 -55.15 68.42 8.22
C GLU A 143 -54.90 69.34 9.43
#